data_AF-A0A1H7GKD1-F1
#
_entry.id   AF-A0A1H7GKD1-F1
#
_cell.length_a   1.000
_cell.length_b   1.000
_cell.length_c   1.000
_cell.angle_alpha   90.00
_cell.angle_beta   90.00
_cell.angle_gamma   90.00
#
_symmetry.space_group_name_H-M   'P 1'
#
loop_
_entity.id
_entity.type
_entity.pdbx_description
1 polymer ?
#
loop_
_entity_poly.entity_id
_entity_poly.type
_entity_poly.pdbx_seq_one_letter_code
_entity_poly.pdbx_strand_id
1 'polypeptide(L)'
;MSTEYAISLQLACGSNEAASALAFFQQVLARRPLFELEETFERHWPVAEAAFSALLDSYAPLFRTLEAVVPTPQHFTLHWQGYGQGELFLDEMIALTSAMGLQVLEGRAQGDEEVYVCELIDGQLDCGYYDLE
;
A
#
# COMPACT_ATOMS: atom_id res chain seq x y z
N MET A 1 9.97 -23.02 0.61
CA MET A 1 8.61 -22.63 1.04
C MET A 1 8.47 -21.16 0.71
N SER A 2 7.27 -20.67 0.37
CA SER A 2 7.07 -19.22 0.23
C SER A 2 6.82 -18.65 1.62
N THR A 3 7.56 -17.62 2.00
CA THR A 3 7.31 -16.85 3.23
C THR A 3 5.96 -16.14 3.13
N GLU A 4 5.17 -16.22 4.19
CA GLU A 4 3.94 -15.45 4.34
C GLU A 4 4.30 -14.10 4.94
N TYR A 5 3.80 -13.03 4.34
CA TYR A 5 4.07 -11.67 4.77
C TYR A 5 2.80 -11.04 5.34
N ALA A 6 2.95 -10.36 6.47
CA ALA A 6 2.00 -9.38 6.97
C ALA A 6 2.49 -7.97 6.60
N ILE A 7 1.71 -7.25 5.79
CA ILE A 7 2.10 -5.95 5.24
C ILE A 7 1.12 -4.89 5.72
N SER A 8 1.63 -3.77 6.19
CA SER A 8 0.82 -2.61 6.58
C SER A 8 1.38 -1.32 6.01
N LEU A 9 0.49 -0.43 5.56
CA LEU A 9 0.86 0.91 5.08
C LEU A 9 -0.07 1.95 5.69
N GLN A 10 0.49 2.91 6.41
CA GLN A 10 -0.21 4.01 7.05
C GLN A 10 -0.06 5.30 6.23
N LEU A 11 -1.20 5.88 5.87
CA LEU A 11 -1.29 7.06 4.99
C LEU A 11 -2.00 8.20 5.71
N ALA A 12 -1.44 9.41 5.63
CA ALA A 12 -2.01 10.59 6.27
C ALA A 12 -3.32 11.04 5.60
N CYS A 13 -4.28 11.50 6.38
CA CYS A 13 -5.54 12.08 5.90
C CYS A 13 -5.44 13.56 5.50
N GLY A 14 -4.25 14.16 5.61
CA GLY A 14 -4.05 15.60 5.46
C GLY A 14 -4.11 16.13 4.02
N SER A 15 -4.12 15.25 3.01
CA SER A 15 -4.19 15.65 1.60
C SER A 15 -5.62 15.63 1.06
N ASN A 16 -5.86 16.40 0.00
CA ASN A 16 -7.16 16.43 -0.70
C ASN A 16 -7.51 15.06 -1.32
N GLU A 17 -6.50 14.22 -1.56
CA GLU A 17 -6.63 12.93 -2.22
C GLU A 17 -6.99 11.80 -1.23
N ALA A 18 -6.82 12.01 0.07
CA ALA A 18 -6.99 10.97 1.08
C ALA A 18 -8.41 10.36 1.09
N ALA A 19 -9.45 11.17 0.89
CA ALA A 19 -10.82 10.68 0.84
C ALA A 19 -11.07 9.79 -0.39
N SER A 20 -10.56 10.20 -1.55
CA SER A 20 -10.64 9.43 -2.80
C SER A 20 -9.84 8.13 -2.68
N ALA A 21 -8.63 8.19 -2.12
CA ALA A 21 -7.77 7.03 -1.91
C ALA A 21 -8.41 6.03 -0.95
N LEU A 22 -8.97 6.51 0.17
CA LEU A 22 -9.70 5.66 1.12
C LEU A 22 -10.87 4.94 0.41
N ALA A 23 -11.67 5.67 -0.37
CA ALA A 23 -12.78 5.10 -1.14
C ALA A 23 -12.31 4.08 -2.20
N PHE A 24 -11.16 4.32 -2.83
CA PHE A 24 -10.55 3.39 -3.77
C PHE A 24 -10.12 2.08 -3.06
N PHE A 25 -9.37 2.16 -1.96
CA PHE A 25 -8.95 0.97 -1.23
C PHE A 25 -10.13 0.21 -0.60
N GLN A 26 -11.22 0.89 -0.23
CA GLN A 26 -12.46 0.23 0.17
C GLN A 26 -13.09 -0.59 -0.97
N GLN A 27 -12.96 -0.15 -2.22
CA GLN A 27 -13.39 -0.93 -3.39
C GLN A 27 -12.50 -2.15 -3.64
N VAL A 28 -11.18 -2.00 -3.46
CA VAL A 28 -10.23 -3.12 -3.50
C VAL A 28 -10.59 -4.17 -2.43
N LEU A 29 -10.84 -3.72 -1.19
CA LEU A 29 -11.25 -4.58 -0.07
C LEU A 29 -12.58 -5.29 -0.35
N ALA A 30 -13.52 -4.61 -1.01
CA ALA A 30 -14.79 -5.18 -1.46
C ALA A 30 -14.63 -6.16 -2.63
N ARG A 31 -13.39 -6.46 -3.06
CA ARG A 31 -13.03 -7.38 -4.15
C ARG A 31 -13.72 -7.04 -5.46
N ARG A 32 -13.81 -5.75 -5.77
CA ARG A 32 -14.28 -5.29 -7.07
C ARG A 32 -13.44 -5.90 -8.20
N PRO A 33 -14.03 -6.16 -9.38
CA PRO A 33 -13.27 -6.62 -10.54
C PRO A 33 -12.13 -5.66 -10.87
N LEU A 34 -10.99 -6.19 -11.31
CA LEU A 34 -9.79 -5.38 -11.54
C LEU A 34 -10.00 -4.31 -12.59
N PHE A 35 -10.73 -4.62 -13.67
CA PHE A 35 -11.05 -3.62 -14.69
C PHE A 35 -11.85 -2.42 -14.13
N GLU A 36 -12.75 -2.64 -13.15
CA GLU A 36 -13.48 -1.53 -12.49
C GLU A 36 -12.53 -0.69 -11.62
N LEU A 37 -11.54 -1.33 -11.00
CA LEU A 37 -10.51 -0.66 -10.20
C LEU A 37 -9.58 0.16 -11.09
N GLU A 38 -9.14 -0.39 -12.22
CA GLU A 38 -8.31 0.29 -13.22
C GLU A 38 -9.03 1.52 -13.80
N GLU A 39 -10.29 1.38 -14.22
CA GLU A 39 -11.10 2.51 -14.72
C GLU A 39 -11.30 3.60 -13.65
N THR A 40 -11.51 3.20 -12.39
CA THR A 40 -11.64 4.14 -11.28
C THR A 40 -10.31 4.86 -11.04
N PHE A 41 -9.21 4.12 -11.03
CA PHE A 41 -7.88 4.66 -10.78
C PHE A 41 -7.48 5.66 -11.88
N GLU A 42 -7.63 5.30 -13.16
CA GLU A 42 -7.31 6.17 -14.30
C GLU A 42 -8.07 7.51 -14.23
N ARG A 43 -9.34 7.49 -13.80
CA ARG A 43 -10.15 8.70 -13.67
C ARG A 43 -9.66 9.64 -12.58
N HIS A 44 -9.19 9.10 -11.46
CA HIS A 44 -8.81 9.88 -10.28
C HIS A 44 -7.33 10.29 -10.29
N TRP A 45 -6.44 9.40 -10.72
CA TRP A 45 -4.99 9.60 -10.71
C TRP A 45 -4.33 9.23 -12.04
N PRO A 46 -4.64 9.94 -13.15
CA PRO A 46 -4.06 9.64 -14.46
C PRO A 46 -2.52 9.76 -14.48
N VAL A 47 -1.93 10.58 -13.61
CA VAL A 47 -0.48 10.75 -13.49
C VAL A 47 0.22 9.57 -12.80
N ALA A 48 -0.53 8.76 -12.03
CA ALA A 48 -0.01 7.59 -11.31
C ALA A 48 -0.38 6.27 -11.98
N GLU A 49 -1.10 6.31 -13.12
CA GLU A 49 -1.64 5.13 -13.81
C GLU A 49 -0.53 4.14 -14.20
N ALA A 50 0.59 4.64 -14.75
CA ALA A 50 1.71 3.79 -15.12
C ALA A 50 2.32 3.04 -13.92
N ALA A 51 2.38 3.67 -12.74
CA ALA A 51 2.85 3.02 -11.52
C ALA A 51 1.85 1.97 -11.03
N PHE A 52 0.55 2.26 -11.14
CA PHE A 52 -0.49 1.30 -10.78
C PHE A 52 -0.47 0.07 -11.69
N SER A 53 -0.39 0.26 -13.01
CA SER A 53 -0.31 -0.82 -13.99
C SER A 53 0.93 -1.70 -13.74
N ALA A 54 2.11 -1.10 -13.54
CA ALA A 54 3.34 -1.84 -13.22
C ALA A 54 3.24 -2.65 -11.93
N LEU A 55 2.60 -2.09 -10.89
CA LEU A 55 2.33 -2.79 -9.64
C LEU A 55 1.41 -4.00 -9.85
N LEU A 56 0.37 -3.86 -10.66
CA LEU A 56 -0.55 -4.97 -10.94
C LEU A 56 0.10 -6.08 -11.77
N ASP A 57 0.93 -5.74 -12.75
CA ASP A 57 1.65 -6.72 -13.57
C ASP A 57 2.52 -7.65 -12.71
N SER A 58 3.14 -7.10 -11.67
CA SER A 58 4.08 -7.82 -10.81
C SER A 58 3.42 -8.43 -9.57
N TYR A 59 2.42 -7.75 -9.00
CA TYR A 59 1.89 -8.03 -7.66
C TYR A 59 0.37 -8.10 -7.57
N ALA A 60 -0.38 -8.21 -8.68
CA ALA A 60 -1.84 -8.32 -8.64
C ALA A 60 -2.40 -9.36 -7.65
N PRO A 61 -1.81 -10.57 -7.48
CA PRO A 61 -2.30 -11.53 -6.49
C PRO A 61 -2.22 -10.98 -5.06
N LEU A 62 -1.08 -10.39 -4.69
CA LEU A 62 -0.84 -9.82 -3.36
C LEU A 62 -1.65 -8.54 -3.14
N PHE A 63 -1.74 -7.66 -4.15
CA PHE A 63 -2.59 -6.47 -4.08
C PHE A 63 -4.05 -6.82 -3.74
N ARG A 64 -4.56 -7.92 -4.31
CA ARG A 64 -5.93 -8.42 -4.08
C ARG A 64 -6.12 -9.10 -2.72
N THR A 65 -5.07 -9.39 -1.96
CA THR A 65 -5.20 -9.92 -0.60
C THR A 65 -5.37 -8.84 0.46
N LEU A 66 -5.70 -7.59 0.06
CA LEU A 66 -6.05 -6.52 0.99
C LEU A 66 -7.15 -7.02 1.94
N GLU A 67 -6.83 -7.08 3.22
CA GLU A 67 -7.68 -7.66 4.26
C GLU A 67 -8.44 -6.61 5.06
N ALA A 68 -7.83 -5.43 5.23
CA ALA A 68 -8.44 -4.37 6.00
C ALA A 68 -8.01 -2.99 5.52
N VAL A 69 -8.95 -2.04 5.68
CA VAL A 69 -8.74 -0.61 5.54
C VAL A 69 -9.28 0.03 6.82
N VAL A 70 -8.38 0.54 7.66
CA VAL A 70 -8.69 0.99 9.02
C VAL A 70 -8.53 2.52 9.10
N PRO A 71 -9.62 3.29 8.98
CA PRO A 71 -9.56 4.74 9.07
C PRO A 71 -9.50 5.23 10.52
N THR A 72 -8.78 6.33 10.73
CA THR A 72 -8.75 7.14 11.95
C THR A 72 -8.89 8.62 11.58
N PRO A 73 -9.04 9.54 12.55
CA PRO A 73 -9.14 10.97 12.24
C PRO A 73 -7.92 11.56 11.51
N GLN A 74 -6.73 10.99 11.71
CA GLN A 74 -5.47 11.58 11.20
C GLN A 74 -4.82 10.77 10.08
N HIS A 75 -5.08 9.46 10.02
CA HIS A 75 -4.52 8.55 9.03
C HIS A 75 -5.48 7.39 8.74
N PHE A 76 -5.22 6.63 7.69
CA PHE A 76 -5.81 5.31 7.51
C PHE A 76 -4.72 4.28 7.21
N THR A 77 -4.95 3.05 7.66
CA THR A 77 -3.99 1.96 7.51
C THR A 77 -4.56 0.88 6.58
N LEU A 78 -3.75 0.45 5.63
CA LEU A 78 -4.02 -0.65 4.72
C LEU A 78 -3.29 -1.90 5.23
N HIS A 79 -3.95 -3.06 5.21
CA HIS A 79 -3.35 -4.32 5.66
C HIS A 79 -3.52 -5.42 4.61
N TRP A 80 -2.44 -6.12 4.30
CA TRP A 80 -2.42 -7.31 3.45
C TRP A 80 -1.80 -8.48 4.19
N GLN A 81 -2.27 -9.69 3.88
CA GLN A 81 -1.57 -10.94 4.19
C GLN A 81 -1.42 -11.76 2.92
N GLY A 82 -0.24 -12.32 2.68
CA GLY A 82 -0.07 -13.14 1.50
C GLY A 82 1.35 -13.61 1.29
N TYR A 83 1.52 -14.42 0.24
CA TYR A 83 2.79 -14.98 -0.16
C TYR A 83 3.40 -14.13 -1.28
N GLY A 84 4.72 -13.93 -1.27
CA GLY A 84 5.42 -13.20 -2.32
C GLY A 84 6.60 -12.39 -1.81
N GLN A 85 6.89 -11.27 -2.48
CA GLN A 85 7.94 -10.32 -2.11
C GLN A 85 7.30 -9.14 -1.37
N GLY A 86 7.08 -9.30 -0.06
CA GLY A 86 6.34 -8.32 0.75
C GLY A 86 7.00 -6.95 0.81
N GLU A 87 8.33 -6.91 0.92
CA GLU A 87 9.13 -5.68 0.88
C GLU A 87 8.96 -4.93 -0.44
N LEU A 88 9.25 -5.59 -1.57
CA LEU A 88 9.17 -4.95 -2.89
C LEU A 88 7.75 -4.48 -3.20
N PHE A 89 6.73 -5.24 -2.78
CA PHE A 89 5.35 -4.79 -2.87
C PHE A 89 5.10 -3.54 -2.02
N LEU A 90 5.61 -3.48 -0.79
CA LEU A 90 5.48 -2.31 0.06
C LEU A 90 6.14 -1.08 -0.58
N ASP A 91 7.35 -1.21 -1.11
CA ASP A 91 8.06 -0.11 -1.79
C ASP A 91 7.26 0.42 -2.98
N GLU A 92 6.69 -0.47 -3.80
CA GLU A 92 5.87 -0.09 -4.95
C GLU A 92 4.54 0.56 -4.50
N MET A 93 3.94 0.09 -3.39
CA MET A 93 2.77 0.73 -2.80
C MET A 93 3.09 2.12 -2.24
N ILE A 94 4.27 2.31 -1.65
CA ILE A 94 4.76 3.61 -1.17
C ILE A 94 4.97 4.57 -2.36
N ALA A 95 5.59 4.11 -3.43
CA ALA A 95 5.79 4.88 -4.66
C ALA A 95 4.45 5.28 -5.29
N LEU A 96 3.52 4.32 -5.41
CA LEU A 96 2.18 4.53 -5.94
C LEU A 96 1.40 5.56 -5.12
N THR A 97 1.32 5.38 -3.81
CA THR A 97 0.55 6.27 -2.93
C THR A 97 1.15 7.68 -2.87
N SER A 98 2.48 7.80 -2.97
CA SER A 98 3.15 9.09 -3.13
C SER A 98 2.79 9.76 -4.46
N ALA A 99 2.74 9.00 -5.56
CA ALA A 99 2.30 9.51 -6.88
C ALA A 99 0.81 9.91 -6.90
N MET A 100 -0.03 9.28 -6.06
CA MET A 100 -1.41 9.70 -5.81
C MET A 100 -1.50 11.00 -4.98
N GLY A 101 -0.39 11.55 -4.49
CA GLY A 101 -0.37 12.75 -3.64
C GLY A 101 -0.69 12.47 -2.17
N LEU A 102 -0.48 11.23 -1.71
CA LEU A 102 -0.62 10.85 -0.30
C LEU A 102 0.73 10.94 0.41
N GLN A 103 0.69 11.25 1.70
CA GLN A 103 1.87 11.19 2.55
C GLN A 103 1.90 9.84 3.28
N VAL A 104 2.96 9.08 3.04
CA VAL A 104 3.25 7.86 3.81
C VAL A 104 3.79 8.26 5.18
N LEU A 105 3.21 7.68 6.23
CA LEU A 105 3.67 7.86 7.62
C LEU A 105 4.55 6.69 8.04
N GLU A 106 4.11 5.47 7.70
CA GLU A 106 4.79 4.24 8.05
C GLU A 106 4.39 3.13 7.07
N GLY A 107 5.33 2.28 6.70
CA GLY A 107 5.14 1.03 6.01
C GLY A 107 5.87 -0.09 6.75
N ARG A 108 5.26 -1.27 6.86
CA ARG A 108 5.89 -2.46 7.44
C ARG A 108 5.60 -3.68 6.60
N ALA A 109 6.60 -4.49 6.33
CA ALA A 109 6.46 -5.82 5.74
C ALA A 109 7.19 -6.81 6.66
N GLN A 110 6.42 -7.64 7.35
CA GLN A 110 6.91 -8.64 8.28
C GLN A 110 6.88 -10.03 7.64
N GLY A 111 8.05 -10.65 7.52
CA GLY A 111 8.20 -12.07 7.17
C GLY A 111 8.44 -12.93 8.40
N ASP A 112 8.91 -14.16 8.18
CA ASP A 112 9.14 -15.15 9.25
C ASP A 112 10.35 -14.81 10.14
N GLU A 113 11.38 -14.17 9.57
CA GLU A 113 12.68 -13.94 10.24
C GLU A 113 12.99 -12.46 10.45
N GLU A 114 12.42 -11.57 9.64
CA GLU A 114 12.75 -10.15 9.60
C GLU A 114 11.53 -9.25 9.37
N VAL A 115 11.65 -8.00 9.80
CA VAL A 115 10.67 -6.94 9.53
C VAL A 115 11.36 -5.82 8.77
N TYR A 116 10.91 -5.58 7.54
CA TYR A 116 11.25 -4.37 6.78
C TYR A 116 10.29 -3.24 7.17
N VAL A 117 10.83 -2.09 7.55
CA VAL A 117 10.07 -0.94 8.04
C VAL A 117 10.54 0.31 7.32
N CYS A 118 9.60 1.10 6.82
CA CYS A 118 9.81 2.43 6.28
C CYS A 118 9.02 3.44 7.11
N GLU A 119 9.68 4.41 7.74
CA GLU A 119 9.04 5.38 8.63
C GLU A 119 9.36 6.81 8.20
N LEU A 120 8.40 7.72 8.37
CA LEU A 120 8.61 9.13 8.11
C LEU A 120 9.34 9.79 9.30
N ILE A 121 10.62 10.10 9.13
CA ILE A 121 11.47 10.74 10.12
C ILE A 121 11.96 12.08 9.57
N ASP A 122 11.69 13.18 10.30
CA ASP A 122 12.08 14.54 9.89
C ASP A 122 11.63 14.94 8.47
N GLY A 123 10.51 14.38 8.01
CA GLY A 123 9.95 14.66 6.67
C GLY A 123 10.60 13.86 5.54
N GLN A 124 11.48 12.91 5.85
CA GLN A 124 12.04 11.96 4.90
C GLN A 124 11.62 10.54 5.28
N LEU A 125 11.38 9.70 4.27
CA LEU A 125 11.11 8.29 4.49
C LEU A 125 12.45 7.56 4.67
N ASP A 126 12.65 6.94 5.83
CA ASP A 126 13.82 6.13 6.15
C ASP A 126 13.40 4.67 6.27
N CYS A 127 14.13 3.77 5.59
CA CYS A 127 13.78 2.35 5.47
C CYS A 127 14.91 1.46 5.97
N GLY A 128 14.56 0.42 6.73
CA GLY A 128 15.54 -0.53 7.28
C GLY A 128 14.92 -1.84 7.75
N TYR A 129 15.78 -2.80 8.05
CA TYR A 129 15.41 -4.12 8.57
C TYR A 129 15.63 -4.21 10.07
N TYR A 130 14.74 -4.94 10.73
CA TYR A 130 14.80 -5.28 12.13
C TYR A 130 14.62 -6.79 12.29
N ASP A 131 15.53 -7.43 13.03
CA ASP A 131 15.41 -8.84 13.37
C ASP A 131 14.28 -9.06 14.40
N LEU A 132 13.54 -10.15 14.25
CA LEU A 132 12.56 -10.59 15.25
C LEU A 132 13.31 -11.28 16.41
N GLU A 133 13.48 -10.58 17.54
CA GLU A 133 14.03 -11.16 18.78
C GLU A 133 13.17 -12.30 19.37
#